data_AF-A0A965P6F3-F1
#
_entry.id   AF-A0A965P6F3-F1
#
_cell.length_a   1.000
_cell.length_b   1.000
_cell.length_c   1.000
_cell.angle_alpha   90.00
_cell.angle_beta   90.00
_cell.angle_gamma   90.00
#
_symmetry.space_group_name_H-M   'P 1'
#
loop_
_entity.id
_entity.type
_entity.pdbx_description
1 polymer ?
#
loop_
_entity_poly.entity_id
_entity_poly.type
_entity_poly.pdbx_seq_one_letter_code
_entity_poly.pdbx_strand_id
1 'polypeptide(L)'
;MSEVLEYEVSNNCRCTQFDYENDCEVLDDKGNPVPSDWCNGCWQDDMSNIDYDMLVPWIQANGIEETDCLYIGGDGIGWQRRSGWTISAPTIDDIVDKLSLNGDFTLYFKYDGKDLTVRRSSHDEPTGTGVMVIRIATEDEVEEWRNR
;
A
#
# COMPACT_ATOMS: atom_id res chain seq x y z
N MET A 1 19.18 -16.56 -3.04
CA MET A 1 17.81 -16.66 -2.49
C MET A 1 17.30 -15.24 -2.50
N SER A 2 16.29 -14.91 -3.31
CA SER A 2 15.65 -13.59 -3.18
C SER A 2 14.87 -13.58 -1.88
N GLU A 3 15.11 -12.55 -1.08
CA GLU A 3 14.34 -12.29 0.13
C GLU A 3 12.99 -11.73 -0.31
N VAL A 4 11.90 -12.36 0.13
CA VAL A 4 10.55 -11.86 -0.12
C VAL A 4 10.25 -10.87 0.99
N LEU A 5 10.05 -9.61 0.62
CA LEU A 5 9.65 -8.57 1.56
C LEU A 5 8.13 -8.38 1.49
N GLU A 6 7.48 -8.36 2.65
CA GLU A 6 6.05 -8.13 2.78
C GLU A 6 5.80 -7.00 3.77
N TYR A 7 5.07 -5.97 3.32
CA TYR A 7 4.73 -4.79 4.12
C TYR A 7 3.23 -4.53 4.09
N GLU A 8 2.70 -3.92 5.15
CA GLU A 8 1.30 -3.58 5.30
C GLU A 8 1.15 -2.06 5.51
N VAL A 9 0.22 -1.43 4.79
CA VAL A 9 -0.25 -0.07 5.08
C VAL A 9 -1.75 -0.11 5.29
N SER A 10 -2.19 0.45 6.42
CA SER A 10 -3.60 0.54 6.77
C SER A 10 -3.94 1.95 7.22
N ASN A 11 -5.10 2.46 6.79
CA ASN A 11 -5.64 3.71 7.33
C ASN A 11 -6.53 3.47 8.58
N ASN A 12 -6.68 2.22 9.03
CA ASN A 12 -7.37 1.86 10.27
C ASN A 12 -6.41 1.81 11.48
N CYS A 13 -5.36 2.60 11.44
CA CYS A 13 -4.42 2.69 12.53
C CYS A 13 -5.10 3.31 13.76
N ARG A 14 -5.15 2.55 14.85
CA ARG A 14 -5.65 3.03 16.14
C ARG A 14 -4.49 3.58 16.95
N CYS A 15 -4.40 4.90 17.01
CA CYS A 15 -3.39 5.59 17.82
C CYS A 15 -3.82 5.60 19.30
N THR A 16 -3.50 4.54 20.01
CA THR A 16 -3.81 4.35 21.44
C THR A 16 -2.54 4.49 22.27
N GLN A 17 -2.66 4.95 23.52
CA GLN A 17 -1.54 4.98 24.45
C GLN A 17 -1.13 3.55 24.78
N PHE A 18 0.17 3.28 24.73
CA PHE A 18 0.74 1.97 25.02
C PHE A 18 1.70 2.07 26.20
N ASP A 19 1.55 1.17 27.16
CA ASP A 19 2.46 1.01 28.28
C ASP A 19 3.56 0.02 27.90
N TYR A 20 4.73 0.55 27.54
CA TYR A 20 5.89 -0.25 27.14
C TYR A 20 6.51 -1.08 28.27
N GLU A 21 6.28 -0.73 29.53
CA GLU A 21 6.81 -1.51 30.66
C GLU A 21 5.99 -2.79 30.87
N ASN A 22 4.69 -2.73 30.57
CA ASN A 22 3.75 -3.82 30.79
C ASN A 22 3.25 -4.49 29.49
N ASP A 23 3.72 -4.02 28.33
CA ASP A 23 3.38 -4.52 26.99
C ASP A 23 1.87 -4.57 26.73
N CYS A 24 1.15 -3.49 27.09
CA CYS A 24 -0.31 -3.43 26.98
C CYS A 24 -0.85 -2.03 26.63
N GLU A 25 -2.05 -1.99 26.04
CA GLU A 25 -2.78 -0.73 25.78
C GLU A 25 -3.28 -0.11 27.10
N VAL A 26 -3.14 1.20 27.22
CA VAL A 26 -3.70 1.97 28.33
C VAL A 26 -5.20 2.15 28.10
N LEU A 27 -6.00 1.76 29.09
CA LEU A 27 -7.47 1.84 29.04
C LEU A 27 -8.00 2.94 29.97
N ASP A 28 -9.11 3.56 29.58
CA ASP A 28 -9.88 4.49 30.41
C ASP A 28 -10.67 3.76 31.52
N ASP A 29 -11.32 4.51 32.41
CA ASP A 29 -12.14 3.98 33.51
C ASP A 29 -13.33 3.11 33.04
N LYS A 30 -13.60 3.06 31.74
CA LYS A 30 -14.67 2.28 31.11
C LYS A 30 -14.11 1.10 30.30
N GLY A 31 -12.81 0.89 30.29
CA GLY A 31 -12.14 -0.18 29.56
C GLY A 31 -11.95 0.10 28.06
N ASN A 32 -12.04 1.35 27.60
CA ASN A 32 -11.73 1.71 26.22
C ASN A 32 -10.28 2.19 26.08
N PRO A 33 -9.59 1.89 24.98
CA PRO A 33 -8.24 2.41 24.75
C PRO A 33 -8.18 3.93 24.77
N VAL A 34 -7.23 4.48 25.52
CA VAL A 34 -6.99 5.92 25.61
C VAL A 34 -6.29 6.39 24.34
N PRO A 35 -6.78 7.41 23.62
CA PRO A 35 -6.09 7.96 22.47
C PRO A 35 -4.71 8.50 22.85
N SER A 36 -3.68 8.21 22.06
CA SER A 36 -2.36 8.82 22.24
C SER A 36 -2.29 10.19 21.60
N ASP A 37 -1.59 11.12 22.26
CA ASP A 37 -1.33 12.49 21.76
C ASP A 37 -0.29 12.49 20.61
N TRP A 38 0.44 11.39 20.43
CA TRP A 38 1.42 11.18 19.37
C TRP A 38 1.37 9.73 18.87
N CYS A 39 1.55 9.55 17.57
CA CYS A 39 1.56 8.23 16.93
C CYS A 39 2.97 7.99 16.35
N ASN A 40 3.76 7.11 16.97
CA ASN A 40 4.91 6.49 16.28
C ASN A 40 4.48 5.09 15.84
N GLY A 41 4.85 4.69 14.63
CA GLY A 41 4.62 3.34 14.09
C GLY A 41 3.32 3.18 13.33
N CYS A 42 2.89 4.21 12.61
CA CYS A 42 1.61 4.22 11.89
C CYS A 42 1.83 4.63 10.43
N TRP A 43 0.78 5.07 9.72
CA TRP A 43 0.78 5.41 8.29
C TRP A 43 2.08 6.01 7.75
N GLN A 44 2.66 7.01 8.41
CA GLN A 44 3.90 7.66 7.94
C GLN A 44 5.14 6.75 8.03
N ASP A 45 5.25 5.94 9.08
CA ASP A 45 6.35 4.99 9.25
C ASP A 45 6.20 3.80 8.31
N ASP A 46 4.98 3.29 8.12
CA ASP A 46 4.70 2.22 7.16
C ASP A 46 4.99 2.67 5.72
N MET A 47 4.58 3.90 5.37
CA MET A 47 4.90 4.53 4.09
C MET A 47 6.42 4.66 3.90
N SER A 48 7.14 5.11 4.93
CA SER A 48 8.61 5.24 4.89
C SER A 48 9.29 3.89 4.72
N ASN A 49 8.87 2.85 5.44
CA ASN A 49 9.43 1.52 5.33
C ASN A 49 9.22 0.95 3.93
N ILE A 50 8.00 1.09 3.38
CA ILE A 50 7.71 0.65 2.01
C ILE A 50 8.55 1.41 0.99
N ASP A 51 8.72 2.72 1.17
CA ASP A 51 9.50 3.54 0.26
C ASP A 51 10.96 3.10 0.23
N TYR A 52 11.63 3.09 1.39
CA TYR A 52 13.08 2.87 1.46
C TYR A 52 13.48 1.40 1.33
N ASP A 53 12.72 0.47 1.90
CA ASP A 53 13.13 -0.94 1.96
C ASP A 53 12.61 -1.75 0.77
N MET A 54 11.61 -1.25 0.05
CA MET A 54 10.97 -2.01 -1.02
C MET A 54 10.89 -1.25 -2.35
N LEU A 55 10.28 -0.06 -2.38
CA LEU A 55 10.06 0.66 -3.63
C LEU A 55 11.38 1.14 -4.24
N VAL A 56 12.24 1.79 -3.45
CA VAL A 56 13.56 2.28 -3.90
C VAL A 56 14.43 1.12 -4.43
N PRO A 57 14.60 -0.01 -3.71
CA PRO A 57 15.29 -1.18 -4.25
C PRO A 57 14.68 -1.74 -5.53
N TRP A 58 13.34 -1.79 -5.62
CA TRP A 58 12.65 -2.29 -6.82
C TRP A 58 12.87 -1.38 -8.03
N ILE A 59 12.77 -0.06 -7.85
CA ILE A 59 13.06 0.96 -8.88
C ILE A 59 14.50 0.79 -9.39
N GLN A 60 15.47 0.72 -8.46
CA GLN A 60 16.88 0.57 -8.81
C GLN A 60 17.17 -0.76 -9.52
N ALA A 61 16.58 -1.87 -9.06
CA ALA A 61 16.77 -3.19 -9.64
C ALA A 61 16.19 -3.31 -11.06
N ASN A 62 15.14 -2.55 -11.37
CA ASN A 62 14.48 -2.54 -12.67
C ASN A 62 14.93 -1.39 -13.58
N GLY A 63 15.84 -0.52 -13.13
CA GLY A 63 16.35 0.61 -13.90
C GLY A 63 15.27 1.64 -14.23
N ILE A 64 14.33 1.84 -13.31
CA ILE A 64 13.23 2.80 -13.44
C ILE A 64 13.76 4.20 -13.07
N GLU A 65 13.48 5.19 -13.91
CA GLU A 65 13.82 6.59 -13.68
C GLU A 65 12.62 7.34 -13.06
N GLU A 66 12.89 8.47 -12.38
CA GLU A 66 11.84 9.30 -11.77
C GLU A 66 10.82 9.85 -12.78
N THR A 67 11.20 9.92 -14.07
CA THR A 67 10.33 10.38 -15.16
C THR A 67 9.48 9.27 -15.77
N ASP A 68 9.76 8.01 -15.43
CA ASP A 68 8.99 6.88 -15.95
C ASP A 68 7.58 6.87 -15.38
N CYS A 69 6.68 6.20 -16.08
CA CYS A 69 5.32 5.98 -15.63
C CYS A 69 5.15 4.52 -15.24
N LEU A 70 4.50 4.28 -14.11
CA LEU A 70 4.16 2.95 -13.65
C LEU A 70 2.74 2.60 -14.04
N TYR A 71 2.57 1.42 -14.61
CA TYR A 71 1.29 0.77 -14.78
C TYR A 71 0.91 0.05 -13.49
N ILE A 72 -0.28 0.33 -12.99
CA ILE A 72 -0.90 -0.39 -11.89
C ILE A 72 -2.20 -0.99 -12.42
N GLY A 73 -2.26 -2.32 -12.51
CA GLY A 73 -3.46 -3.00 -13.02
C GLY A 73 -3.80 -4.25 -12.23
N GLY A 74 -5.09 -4.54 -12.14
CA GLY A 74 -5.58 -5.70 -11.42
C GLY A 74 -6.97 -6.14 -11.87
N ASP A 75 -7.25 -7.41 -11.61
CA ASP A 75 -8.52 -8.06 -11.90
C ASP A 75 -9.19 -8.54 -10.61
N GLY A 76 -10.52 -8.71 -10.66
CA GLY A 76 -11.26 -9.22 -9.51
C GLY A 76 -11.28 -8.23 -8.34
N ILE A 77 -11.32 -6.92 -8.64
CA ILE A 77 -11.34 -5.83 -7.67
C ILE A 77 -12.78 -5.61 -7.16
N GLY A 78 -12.94 -5.70 -5.85
CA GLY A 78 -14.21 -5.52 -5.12
C GLY A 78 -15.25 -6.62 -5.38
N TRP A 79 -16.42 -6.52 -4.73
CA TRP A 79 -17.51 -7.50 -4.85
C TRP A 79 -18.01 -7.76 -6.29
N GLN A 80 -17.91 -6.78 -7.19
CA GLN A 80 -18.28 -6.95 -8.60
C GLN A 80 -17.18 -7.60 -9.45
N ARG A 81 -16.03 -7.94 -8.85
CA ARG A 81 -14.87 -8.54 -9.51
C ARG A 81 -14.41 -7.76 -10.75
N ARG A 82 -14.44 -6.43 -10.67
CA ARG A 82 -14.09 -5.57 -11.81
C ARG A 82 -12.59 -5.66 -12.12
N SER A 83 -12.26 -5.40 -13.37
CA SER A 83 -10.90 -5.14 -13.81
C SER A 83 -10.68 -3.65 -13.96
N GLY A 84 -9.44 -3.21 -13.75
CA GLY A 84 -9.08 -1.81 -13.87
C GLY A 84 -7.59 -1.61 -13.87
N TRP A 85 -7.19 -0.46 -14.39
CA TRP A 85 -5.80 -0.04 -14.39
C TRP A 85 -5.71 1.48 -14.34
N THR A 86 -4.56 1.96 -13.90
CA THR A 86 -4.20 3.37 -13.85
C THR A 86 -2.70 3.53 -14.06
N ILE A 87 -2.28 4.76 -14.36
CA ILE A 87 -0.88 5.18 -14.37
C ILE A 87 -0.55 5.91 -13.08
N SER A 88 0.68 5.73 -12.61
CA SER A 88 1.23 6.39 -11.44
C SER A 88 2.67 6.85 -11.71
N ALA A 89 3.10 7.91 -11.03
CA ALA A 89 4.51 8.25 -10.86
C ALA A 89 5.23 7.17 -10.02
N PRO A 90 6.56 7.04 -10.12
CA PRO A 90 7.33 6.03 -9.39
C PRO A 90 7.61 6.49 -7.96
N THR A 91 6.56 6.91 -7.24
CA THR A 91 6.64 7.37 -5.84
C THR A 91 5.61 6.64 -4.99
N ILE A 92 5.95 6.35 -3.73
CA ILE A 92 5.03 5.63 -2.86
C ILE A 92 3.73 6.40 -2.62
N ASP A 93 3.82 7.72 -2.51
CA ASP A 93 2.67 8.60 -2.28
C ASP A 93 1.65 8.49 -3.42
N ASP A 94 2.10 8.53 -4.69
CA ASP A 94 1.19 8.44 -5.83
C ASP A 94 0.66 7.01 -6.01
N ILE A 95 1.50 5.99 -5.79
CA ILE A 95 1.06 4.58 -5.84
C ILE A 95 -0.05 4.35 -4.80
N VAL A 96 0.16 4.79 -3.57
CA VAL A 96 -0.81 4.62 -2.48
C VAL A 96 -2.05 5.46 -2.74
N ASP A 97 -1.93 6.71 -3.20
CA ASP A 97 -3.08 7.54 -3.61
C ASP A 97 -3.97 6.81 -4.63
N LYS A 98 -3.36 6.22 -5.67
CA LYS A 98 -4.09 5.50 -6.72
C LYS A 98 -4.72 4.19 -6.25
N LEU A 99 -4.14 3.54 -5.26
CA LEU A 99 -4.62 2.26 -4.70
C LEU A 99 -5.63 2.43 -3.56
N SER A 100 -5.62 3.61 -2.94
CA SER A 100 -6.49 3.98 -1.83
C SER A 100 -7.94 4.13 -2.28
N LEU A 101 -8.87 3.94 -1.34
CA LEU A 101 -10.28 4.25 -1.51
C LEU A 101 -10.69 5.29 -0.47
N ASN A 102 -11.78 6.00 -0.75
CA ASN A 102 -12.47 6.82 0.25
C ASN A 102 -13.23 5.90 1.24
N GLY A 103 -12.49 5.21 2.11
CA GLY A 103 -12.98 4.28 3.13
C GLY A 103 -11.84 3.51 3.79
N ASP A 104 -12.13 2.59 4.70
CA ASP A 104 -11.09 1.80 5.37
C ASP A 104 -10.49 0.77 4.41
N PHE A 105 -9.17 0.74 4.33
CA PHE A 105 -8.43 -0.21 3.51
C PHE A 105 -7.11 -0.63 4.16
N THR A 106 -6.64 -1.78 3.70
CA THR A 106 -5.31 -2.31 3.98
C THR A 106 -4.67 -2.71 2.66
N LEU A 107 -3.44 -2.23 2.40
CA LEU A 107 -2.62 -2.60 1.26
C LEU A 107 -1.47 -3.49 1.73
N TYR A 108 -1.34 -4.66 1.10
CA TYR A 108 -0.24 -5.58 1.32
C TYR A 108 0.69 -5.52 0.13
N PHE A 109 1.89 -5.01 0.34
CA PHE A 109 2.92 -4.96 -0.69
C PHE A 109 3.79 -6.20 -0.59
N LYS A 110 4.10 -6.80 -1.74
CA LYS A 110 4.97 -7.96 -1.84
C LYS A 110 5.96 -7.76 -2.96
N TYR A 111 7.24 -7.87 -2.60
CA TYR A 111 8.37 -7.80 -3.51
C TYR A 111 9.19 -9.08 -3.43
N ASP A 112 9.50 -9.70 -4.57
CA ASP A 112 10.23 -10.97 -4.66
C ASP A 112 11.61 -10.86 -5.35
N GLY A 113 12.12 -9.63 -5.48
CA GLY A 113 13.36 -9.31 -6.19
C GLY A 113 13.15 -8.80 -7.61
N LYS A 114 12.00 -9.08 -8.24
CA LYS A 114 11.71 -8.63 -9.60
C LYS A 114 10.30 -8.05 -9.73
N ASP A 115 9.32 -8.77 -9.21
CA ASP A 115 7.91 -8.44 -9.36
C ASP A 115 7.43 -7.71 -8.10
N LEU A 116 6.71 -6.61 -8.32
CA LEU A 116 6.02 -5.87 -7.27
C LEU A 116 4.53 -6.08 -7.41
N THR A 117 3.93 -6.67 -6.38
CA THR A 117 2.49 -6.95 -6.32
C THR A 117 1.88 -6.29 -5.10
N VAL A 118 0.66 -5.79 -5.25
CA VAL A 118 -0.09 -5.18 -4.16
C VAL A 118 -1.44 -5.86 -4.04
N ARG A 119 -1.79 -6.31 -2.84
CA ARG A 119 -3.11 -6.83 -2.54
C ARG A 119 -3.87 -5.83 -1.68
N ARG A 120 -5.10 -5.50 -2.04
CA ARG A 120 -5.97 -4.64 -1.23
C ARG A 120 -7.05 -5.43 -0.48
N SER A 121 -7.29 -5.04 0.77
CA SER A 121 -8.41 -5.49 1.61
C SER A 121 -9.19 -4.29 2.13
N SER A 122 -10.51 -4.40 2.31
CA SER A 122 -11.35 -3.34 2.91
C SER A 122 -12.54 -3.93 3.68
N HIS A 123 -12.69 -3.51 4.94
CA HIS A 123 -13.81 -3.67 5.90
C HIS A 123 -14.52 -5.04 6.06
N ASP A 124 -15.02 -5.68 4.99
CA ASP A 124 -15.83 -6.91 5.05
C ASP A 124 -15.81 -7.75 3.75
N GLU A 125 -14.88 -7.51 2.81
CA GLU A 125 -14.84 -8.27 1.56
C GLU A 125 -13.67 -9.28 1.51
N PRO A 126 -13.91 -10.60 1.73
CA PRO A 126 -13.06 -11.66 1.19
C PRO A 126 -13.47 -12.03 -0.25
N THR A 127 -14.14 -11.14 -0.99
CA THR A 127 -14.75 -11.47 -2.30
C THR A 127 -14.07 -10.73 -3.45
N GLY A 128 -12.76 -10.96 -3.58
CA GLY A 128 -11.94 -10.48 -4.67
C GLY A 128 -10.49 -10.73 -4.31
N THR A 129 -9.69 -11.31 -5.21
CA THR A 129 -8.25 -11.48 -4.93
C THR A 129 -7.57 -10.13 -4.73
N GLY A 130 -8.08 -9.07 -5.39
CA GLY A 130 -7.62 -7.69 -5.19
C GLY A 130 -6.12 -7.52 -5.42
N VAL A 131 -5.51 -8.43 -6.19
CA VAL A 131 -4.08 -8.42 -6.50
C VAL A 131 -3.88 -7.54 -7.72
N MET A 132 -3.01 -6.57 -7.56
CA MET A 132 -2.60 -5.61 -8.58
C MET A 132 -1.11 -5.80 -8.83
N VAL A 133 -0.73 -5.69 -10.10
CA VAL A 133 0.66 -5.80 -10.55
C VAL A 133 1.16 -4.40 -10.87
N ILE A 134 2.36 -4.09 -10.39
CA ILE A 134 3.06 -2.85 -10.70
C ILE A 134 4.21 -3.17 -11.65
N ARG A 135 4.28 -2.44 -12.77
CA ARG A 135 5.37 -2.52 -13.75
C ARG A 135 5.56 -1.19 -14.46
N ILE A 136 6.64 -1.08 -15.23
CA ILE A 136 6.81 0.04 -16.16
C ILE A 136 5.66 0.05 -17.18
N ALA A 137 5.04 1.21 -17.37
CA ALA A 137 4.01 1.43 -18.38
C ALA A 137 4.65 1.59 -19.76
N THR A 138 3.95 1.11 -20.78
CA THR A 138 4.33 1.37 -22.17
C THR A 138 3.89 2.78 -22.60
N GLU A 139 4.52 3.34 -23.64
CA GLU A 139 4.15 4.66 -24.16
C GLU A 139 2.67 4.72 -24.57
N ASP A 140 2.17 3.66 -25.22
CA ASP A 140 0.77 3.53 -25.64
C ASP A 140 -0.19 3.57 -24.43
N GLU A 141 0.14 2.90 -23.33
CA GLU A 141 -0.67 2.90 -22.11
C GLU A 141 -0.71 4.28 -21.44
N VAL A 142 0.41 5.00 -21.46
CA VAL A 142 0.48 6.37 -20.94
C VAL A 142 -0.36 7.31 -21.80
N GLU A 143 -0.29 7.18 -23.13
CA GLU A 143 -1.09 7.97 -24.05
C GLU A 143 -2.59 7.66 -23.91
N GLU A 144 -2.96 6.37 -23.82
CA GLU A 144 -4.35 5.96 -23.59
C GLU A 144 -4.88 6.56 -22.29
N TRP A 145 -4.11 6.50 -21.21
CA TRP A 145 -4.53 7.04 -19.92
C TRP A 145 -4.75 8.57 -19.95
N ARG A 146 -3.88 9.30 -20.64
CA ARG A 146 -3.98 10.78 -20.77
C ARG A 146 -5.20 11.23 -21.56
N ASN A 147 -5.77 10.35 -22.39
CA ASN A 147 -6.91 10.64 -23.26
C ASN A 147 -8.27 10.20 -22.67
N ARG A 148 -8.31 9.66 -21.44
CA ARG A 148 -9.53 9.26 -20.73
C ARG A 148 -10.13 10.43 -19.94
#